data_AF-A0A7W8EZL9-F1
#
_entry.id   AF-A0A7W8EZL9-F1
#
_cell.length_a   1.000
_cell.length_b   1.000
_cell.length_c   1.000
_cell.angle_alpha   90.00
_cell.angle_beta   90.00
_cell.angle_gamma   90.00
#
_symmetry.space_group_name_H-M   'P 1'
#
loop_
_entity.id
_entity.type
_entity.pdbx_description
1 polymer ?
#
loop_
_entity_poly.entity_id
_entity_poly.type
_entity_poly.pdbx_seq_one_letter_code
_entity_poly.pdbx_strand_id
1 'polypeptide(L)'
;MTWADRARLRVGALLRYGDRAAGAWPQRRRRSARAAVAALAMTAVLTPNATLSPAAAAPTADMPLPSGVFRLQLGSGRHGTDECLTVADYDLVFRKCGAYPAKQRWTSGGGDPSQLISVYERESGSLNYCVGSGFVTLPRDPTPTSWFDCDTEPARTHVWRWQPGEHEIHWLYPTNTGTSTGYLAAHLGSDHIAGLAPSVAGESRKFRNWTIVPVE
;
A
#
# COMPACT_ATOMS: atom_id res chain seq x y z
N MET A 1 30.07 33.99 6.30
CA MET A 1 28.73 33.77 5.72
C MET A 1 27.93 32.95 6.72
N THR A 2 26.90 33.53 7.32
CA THR A 2 26.26 32.96 8.52
C THR A 2 25.02 32.15 8.16
N TRP A 3 24.56 31.27 9.05
CA TRP A 3 23.36 30.44 8.84
C TRP A 3 22.09 31.27 8.54
N ALA A 4 22.04 32.52 9.01
CA ALA A 4 20.94 33.46 8.73
C ALA A 4 20.93 33.95 7.26
N ASP A 5 22.07 33.97 6.57
CA ASP A 5 22.18 34.40 5.17
C ASP A 5 21.65 33.33 4.19
N ARG A 6 21.72 32.04 4.57
CA ARG A 6 21.16 30.94 3.76
C ARG A 6 19.63 30.86 3.84
N ALA A 7 19.03 31.32 4.95
CA ALA A 7 17.58 31.33 5.13
C ALA A 7 16.89 32.41 4.27
N ARG A 8 17.51 33.57 4.07
CA ARG A 8 16.95 34.65 3.25
C ARG A 8 16.95 34.34 1.74
N LEU A 9 17.84 33.47 1.27
CA LEU A 9 17.87 33.03 -0.13
C LEU A 9 16.81 31.96 -0.48
N ARG A 10 16.20 31.30 0.51
CA ARG A 10 15.14 30.29 0.28
C ARG A 10 13.71 30.82 0.41
N VAL A 11 13.50 32.02 0.95
CA VAL A 11 12.17 32.64 1.08
C VAL A 11 11.84 33.60 -0.08
N GLY A 12 12.83 34.00 -0.89
CA GLY A 12 12.64 34.87 -2.06
C GLY A 12 12.12 34.20 -3.34
N ALA A 13 11.98 32.86 -3.37
CA ALA A 13 11.63 32.11 -4.59
C ALA A 13 10.13 31.73 -4.71
N LEU A 14 9.30 32.07 -3.71
CA LEU A 14 7.89 31.67 -3.65
C LEU A 14 6.87 32.79 -3.95
N LEU A 15 7.32 33.96 -4.41
CA LEU A 15 6.43 35.11 -4.67
C LEU A 15 6.53 35.71 -6.08
N ARG A 16 6.91 34.91 -7.09
CA ARG A 16 6.86 35.34 -8.51
C ARG A 16 6.44 34.21 -9.45
N TYR A 17 5.20 33.73 -9.33
CA TYR A 17 4.52 33.01 -10.40
C TYR A 17 3.01 33.21 -10.31
N GLY A 18 2.62 34.48 -10.27
CA GLY A 18 1.22 34.88 -10.23
C GLY A 18 1.09 36.26 -10.84
N ASP A 19 1.42 36.37 -12.13
CA ASP A 19 0.92 37.48 -12.96
C ASP A 19 1.19 37.24 -14.46
N ARG A 20 0.11 37.43 -15.25
CA ARG A 20 -0.01 37.42 -16.73
C ARG A 20 -0.08 36.03 -17.39
N ALA A 21 -1.04 35.70 -18.27
CA ALA A 21 -2.02 36.51 -18.98
C ALA A 21 -3.25 35.65 -19.35
N ALA A 22 -4.43 36.27 -19.24
CA ALA A 22 -5.61 35.84 -19.98
C ALA A 22 -5.33 35.96 -21.48
N GLY A 23 -5.37 34.84 -22.20
CA GLY A 23 -5.08 34.77 -23.63
C GLY A 23 -5.94 33.73 -24.33
N ALA A 24 -7.01 34.23 -24.96
CA ALA A 24 -7.66 33.74 -26.18
C ALA A 24 -7.84 32.22 -26.40
N TRP A 25 -9.10 31.80 -26.31
CA TRP A 25 -9.62 30.57 -26.92
C TRP A 25 -9.57 30.65 -28.46
N PRO A 26 -9.09 29.61 -29.16
CA PRO A 26 -9.44 29.40 -30.55
C PRO A 26 -10.54 28.33 -30.68
N GLN A 27 -11.76 28.77 -31.03
CA GLN A 27 -12.73 27.92 -31.71
C GLN A 27 -12.17 27.48 -33.06
N ARG A 28 -11.96 26.18 -33.30
CA ARG A 28 -11.98 25.61 -34.66
C ARG A 28 -12.71 24.27 -34.72
N ARG A 29 -13.96 24.41 -35.17
CA ARG A 29 -14.77 23.53 -36.04
C ARG A 29 -14.27 22.11 -36.32
N ARG A 30 -15.08 21.15 -35.85
CA ARG A 30 -15.62 19.96 -36.55
C ARG A 30 -14.92 19.55 -37.86
N ARG A 31 -14.28 18.39 -37.84
CA ARG A 31 -14.40 17.39 -38.93
C ARG A 31 -14.55 16.01 -38.32
N SER A 32 -15.68 15.39 -38.66
CA SER A 32 -16.04 14.02 -38.37
C SER A 32 -15.08 13.07 -39.07
N ALA A 33 -14.52 12.11 -38.33
CA ALA A 33 -13.98 10.89 -38.90
C ALA A 33 -14.55 9.72 -38.08
N ARG A 34 -15.54 9.04 -38.67
CA ARG A 34 -15.96 7.70 -38.25
C ARG A 34 -14.74 6.79 -38.40
N ALA A 35 -14.26 6.23 -37.29
CA ALA A 35 -13.38 5.07 -37.32
C ALA A 35 -14.15 3.90 -36.73
N ALA A 36 -14.23 2.84 -37.51
CA ALA A 36 -15.08 1.69 -37.32
C ALA A 36 -14.76 0.94 -36.02
N VAL A 37 -15.84 0.59 -35.30
CA VAL A 37 -15.83 -0.44 -34.26
C VAL A 37 -15.52 -1.77 -34.93
N ALA A 38 -14.34 -2.33 -34.65
CA ALA A 38 -14.08 -3.75 -34.85
C ALA A 38 -14.12 -4.42 -33.47
N ALA A 39 -15.34 -4.73 -33.01
CA ALA A 39 -15.53 -5.69 -31.93
C ALA A 39 -15.25 -7.07 -32.52
N LEU A 40 -14.13 -7.68 -32.15
CA LEU A 40 -13.94 -9.12 -32.28
C LEU A 40 -14.89 -9.77 -31.28
N ALA A 41 -16.09 -10.08 -31.76
CA ALA A 41 -17.02 -10.95 -31.06
C ALA A 41 -16.40 -12.36 -31.04
N MET A 42 -15.78 -12.74 -29.92
CA MET A 42 -15.67 -14.16 -29.61
C MET A 42 -17.10 -14.68 -29.42
N THR A 43 -17.58 -15.46 -30.37
CA THR A 43 -18.73 -16.34 -30.17
C THR A 43 -18.38 -17.36 -29.10
N ALA A 44 -18.56 -17.00 -27.84
CA ALA A 44 -18.74 -17.98 -26.78
C ALA A 44 -20.06 -18.69 -27.08
N VAL A 45 -19.97 -19.97 -27.45
CA VAL A 45 -21.10 -20.88 -27.51
C VAL A 45 -21.73 -20.87 -26.10
N LEU A 46 -22.84 -20.15 -25.95
CA LEU A 46 -23.66 -20.21 -24.74
C LEU A 46 -24.32 -21.60 -24.73
N THR A 47 -23.66 -22.55 -24.08
CA THR A 47 -24.37 -23.73 -23.60
C THR A 47 -25.32 -23.25 -22.50
N PRO A 48 -26.64 -23.49 -22.61
CA PRO A 48 -27.62 -23.00 -21.63
C PRO A 48 -27.54 -23.70 -20.25
N ASN A 49 -26.43 -24.39 -19.96
CA ASN A 49 -26.20 -25.15 -18.74
C ASN A 49 -24.89 -24.79 -18.02
N ALA A 50 -24.26 -23.65 -18.35
CA ALA A 50 -23.20 -23.11 -17.51
C ALA A 50 -23.81 -22.56 -16.21
N THR A 51 -24.10 -23.47 -15.27
CA THR A 51 -24.33 -23.14 -13.87
C THR A 51 -23.22 -22.19 -13.44
N LEU A 52 -23.58 -20.95 -13.09
CA LEU A 52 -22.71 -20.01 -12.42
C LEU A 52 -22.18 -20.73 -11.18
N SER A 53 -20.94 -21.24 -11.25
CA SER A 53 -20.27 -21.77 -10.07
C SER A 53 -20.28 -20.65 -9.03
N PRO A 54 -20.79 -20.90 -7.81
CA PRO A 54 -20.72 -19.89 -6.77
C PRO A 54 -19.26 -19.47 -6.65
N ALA A 55 -19.00 -18.17 -6.70
CA ALA A 55 -17.67 -17.63 -6.48
C ALA A 55 -17.14 -18.26 -5.19
N ALA A 56 -16.07 -19.05 -5.28
CA ALA A 56 -15.50 -19.72 -4.13
C ALA A 56 -15.20 -18.67 -3.06
N ALA A 57 -15.68 -18.89 -1.84
CA ALA A 57 -15.41 -17.99 -0.73
C ALA A 57 -13.89 -17.85 -0.59
N ALA A 58 -13.42 -16.61 -0.46
CA ALA A 58 -12.00 -16.36 -0.25
C ALA A 58 -11.51 -17.07 1.03
N PRO A 59 -10.33 -17.71 1.02
CA PRO A 59 -9.88 -18.52 2.14
C PRO A 59 -9.64 -17.66 3.39
N THR A 60 -10.07 -18.16 4.55
CA THR A 60 -9.77 -17.58 5.86
C THR A 60 -8.50 -18.19 6.48
N ALA A 61 -7.76 -19.00 5.72
CA ALA A 61 -6.46 -19.49 6.12
C ALA A 61 -5.38 -18.47 5.74
N ASP A 62 -4.36 -18.36 6.59
CA ASP A 62 -3.15 -17.63 6.29
C ASP A 62 -2.45 -18.20 5.06
N MET A 63 -2.16 -17.33 4.09
CA MET A 63 -1.43 -17.67 2.87
C MET A 63 -0.21 -16.74 2.70
N PRO A 64 0.75 -17.10 1.83
CA PRO A 64 1.79 -16.17 1.42
C PRO A 64 1.20 -14.90 0.81
N LEU A 65 1.92 -13.77 0.95
CA LEU A 65 1.60 -12.57 0.19
C LEU A 65 1.67 -12.86 -1.32
N PRO A 66 0.84 -12.22 -2.16
CA PRO A 66 0.92 -12.38 -3.61
C PRO A 66 2.32 -12.06 -4.15
N SER A 67 2.77 -12.84 -5.13
CA SER A 67 3.98 -12.54 -5.88
C SER A 67 3.73 -11.41 -6.89
N GLY A 68 4.77 -10.63 -7.19
CA GLY A 68 4.70 -9.48 -8.10
C GLY A 68 4.59 -8.13 -7.37
N VAL A 69 4.36 -7.06 -8.15
CA VAL A 69 4.25 -5.70 -7.63
C VAL A 69 2.79 -5.34 -7.37
N PHE A 70 2.51 -4.78 -6.19
CA PHE A 70 1.17 -4.39 -5.78
C PHE A 70 1.17 -3.12 -4.93
N ARG A 71 -0.01 -2.52 -4.77
CA ARG A 71 -0.32 -1.50 -3.78
C ARG A 71 -1.12 -2.13 -2.64
N LEU A 72 -0.83 -1.69 -1.42
CA LEU A 72 -1.63 -2.02 -0.23
C LEU A 72 -2.62 -0.89 0.02
N GLN A 73 -3.87 -1.11 -0.34
CA GLN A 73 -4.96 -0.14 -0.19
C GLN A 73 -5.79 -0.44 1.06
N LEU A 74 -6.19 0.61 1.76
CA LEU A 74 -7.10 0.48 2.89
C LEU A 74 -8.56 0.34 2.44
N GLY A 75 -9.16 -0.74 2.90
CA GLY A 75 -10.59 -0.96 2.99
C GLY A 75 -11.25 -1.53 1.74
N SER A 76 -11.28 -2.87 1.71
CA SER A 76 -12.40 -3.58 1.11
C SER A 76 -13.65 -3.41 2.01
N GLY A 77 -14.82 -3.17 1.41
CA GLY A 77 -16.11 -3.04 2.12
C GLY A 77 -16.62 -1.60 2.32
N ARG A 78 -17.63 -1.42 3.20
CA ARG A 78 -18.44 -0.19 3.32
C ARG A 78 -17.72 1.06 3.88
N HIS A 79 -16.49 0.90 4.35
CA HIS A 79 -15.68 1.98 4.94
C HIS A 79 -14.33 2.17 4.23
N GLY A 80 -14.22 1.72 2.97
CA GLY A 80 -13.01 1.84 2.15
C GLY A 80 -12.52 3.27 2.02
N THR A 81 -11.25 3.51 2.32
CA THR A 81 -10.60 4.79 2.03
C THR A 81 -9.79 4.64 0.73
N ASP A 82 -9.74 5.68 -0.11
CA ASP A 82 -8.89 5.69 -1.31
C ASP A 82 -7.42 5.95 -0.90
N GLU A 83 -6.94 5.23 0.12
CA GLU A 83 -5.65 5.45 0.76
C GLU A 83 -4.77 4.21 0.63
N CYS A 84 -3.51 4.43 0.31
CA CYS A 84 -2.51 3.41 0.09
C CYS A 84 -1.35 3.59 1.06
N LEU A 85 -0.79 2.48 1.52
CA LEU A 85 0.46 2.46 2.27
C LEU A 85 1.57 3.06 1.42
N THR A 86 2.18 4.13 1.93
CA THR A 86 3.14 4.96 1.21
C THR A 86 4.41 5.13 2.03
N VAL A 87 5.57 4.93 1.40
CA VAL A 87 6.86 5.23 2.02
C VAL A 87 7.00 6.73 2.25
N ALA A 88 7.33 7.13 3.47
CA ALA A 88 7.80 8.47 3.84
C ALA A 88 9.22 8.38 4.40
N ASP A 89 9.86 9.52 4.65
CA ASP A 89 11.30 9.61 4.94
C ASP A 89 11.77 8.69 6.09
N TYR A 90 10.93 8.45 7.10
CA TYR A 90 11.25 7.56 8.24
C TYR A 90 10.10 6.65 8.68
N ASP A 91 8.94 6.76 8.03
CA ASP A 91 7.70 6.12 8.47
C ASP A 91 6.91 5.56 7.29
N LEU A 92 5.92 4.72 7.59
CA LEU A 92 4.92 4.30 6.64
C LEU A 92 3.60 5.00 6.91
N VAL A 93 3.14 5.75 5.91
CA VAL A 93 1.99 6.65 6.03
C VAL A 93 0.87 6.27 5.07
N PHE A 94 -0.35 6.68 5.42
CA PHE A 94 -1.49 6.59 4.51
C PHE A 94 -1.60 7.86 3.67
N ARG A 95 -1.61 7.68 2.35
CA ARG A 95 -1.81 8.77 1.38
C ARG A 95 -2.80 8.31 0.33
N LYS A 96 -3.46 9.27 -0.32
CA LYS A 96 -4.34 8.97 -1.45
C LYS A 96 -3.64 8.04 -2.46
N CYS A 97 -4.32 6.96 -2.86
CA CYS A 97 -3.80 6.03 -3.85
C CYS A 97 -3.51 6.76 -5.17
N GLY A 98 -2.32 6.55 -5.74
CA GLY A 98 -1.87 7.19 -6.98
C GLY A 98 -1.29 8.59 -6.83
N ALA A 99 -1.33 9.21 -5.64
CA ALA A 99 -0.66 10.50 -5.41
C ALA A 99 0.88 10.39 -5.42
N TYR A 100 1.40 9.24 -4.99
CA TYR A 100 2.84 8.92 -4.93
C TYR A 100 3.09 7.52 -5.49
N PRO A 101 2.85 7.29 -6.80
CA PRO A 101 2.73 5.94 -7.35
C PRO A 101 3.99 5.10 -7.15
N ALA A 102 5.18 5.67 -7.30
CA ALA A 102 6.44 4.95 -7.04
C ALA A 102 6.55 4.49 -5.58
N LYS A 103 6.29 5.41 -4.62
CA LYS A 103 6.38 5.16 -3.17
C LYS A 103 5.27 4.25 -2.59
N GLN A 104 4.32 3.83 -3.43
CA GLN A 104 3.20 2.97 -3.07
C GLN A 104 3.37 1.55 -3.62
N ARG A 105 4.48 1.24 -4.29
CA ARG A 105 4.76 -0.08 -4.88
C ARG A 105 5.48 -0.98 -3.88
N TRP A 106 4.87 -2.13 -3.63
CA TRP A 106 5.35 -3.16 -2.74
C TRP A 106 5.51 -4.49 -3.48
N THR A 107 6.43 -5.33 -3.03
CA THR A 107 6.57 -6.72 -3.49
C THR A 107 6.76 -7.62 -2.28
N SER A 108 6.47 -8.91 -2.46
CA SER A 108 6.82 -9.95 -1.48
C SER A 108 8.13 -10.63 -1.86
N GLY A 109 8.90 -11.10 -0.88
CA GLY A 109 10.15 -11.84 -1.08
C GLY A 109 10.52 -12.73 0.12
N GLY A 110 11.58 -13.53 0.01
CA GLY A 110 12.13 -14.29 1.15
C GLY A 110 11.46 -15.65 1.48
N GLY A 111 10.50 -16.12 0.67
CA GLY A 111 9.80 -17.40 0.89
C GLY A 111 8.46 -17.26 1.59
N ASP A 112 7.95 -18.34 2.19
CA ASP A 112 6.77 -18.32 3.08
C ASP A 112 7.22 -18.60 4.53
N PRO A 113 6.99 -17.68 5.47
CA PRO A 113 6.34 -16.37 5.31
C PRO A 113 7.20 -15.33 4.59
N SER A 114 6.57 -14.35 3.94
CA SER A 114 7.25 -13.42 3.03
C SER A 114 7.58 -12.08 3.68
N GLN A 115 8.74 -11.51 3.38
CA GLN A 115 9.03 -10.11 3.65
C GLN A 115 8.19 -9.20 2.72
N LEU A 116 7.77 -8.05 3.23
CA LEU A 116 7.08 -7.00 2.47
C LEU A 116 8.08 -5.90 2.13
N ILE A 117 8.48 -5.81 0.86
CA ILE A 117 9.62 -5.03 0.39
C ILE A 117 9.15 -3.80 -0.40
N SER A 118 9.73 -2.64 -0.11
CA SER A 118 9.53 -1.41 -0.87
C SER A 118 10.24 -1.49 -2.22
N VAL A 119 9.48 -1.39 -3.32
CA VAL A 119 10.05 -1.36 -4.67
C VAL A 119 10.75 -0.03 -4.93
N TYR A 120 10.20 1.07 -4.41
CA TYR A 120 10.76 2.41 -4.53
C TYR A 120 12.19 2.50 -3.96
N GLU A 121 12.38 2.01 -2.74
CA GLU A 121 13.69 2.10 -2.09
C GLU A 121 14.72 1.22 -2.82
N ARG A 122 14.32 0.00 -3.20
CA ARG A 122 15.16 -0.90 -4.00
C ARG A 122 15.60 -0.28 -5.33
N GLU A 123 14.72 0.43 -6.02
CA GLU A 123 15.02 1.14 -7.27
C GLU A 123 15.90 2.39 -7.05
N SER A 124 15.92 2.95 -5.83
CA SER A 124 16.66 4.19 -5.50
C SER A 124 18.12 3.97 -5.11
N GLY A 125 18.51 2.77 -4.67
CA GLY A 125 19.93 2.44 -4.46
C GLY A 125 20.23 1.46 -3.34
N SER A 126 20.63 0.25 -3.74
CA SER A 126 21.43 -0.78 -3.05
C SER A 126 20.80 -1.61 -1.94
N LEU A 127 19.80 -1.15 -1.19
CA LEU A 127 19.25 -1.92 -0.08
C LEU A 127 17.80 -2.34 -0.35
N ASN A 128 17.47 -3.57 0.05
CA ASN A 128 16.08 -3.99 0.14
C ASN A 128 15.54 -3.43 1.45
N TYR A 129 14.50 -2.61 1.39
CA TYR A 129 13.86 -2.11 2.59
C TYR A 129 12.52 -2.79 2.83
N CYS A 130 12.39 -3.38 4.02
CA CYS A 130 11.27 -4.20 4.44
C CYS A 130 10.42 -3.48 5.49
N VAL A 131 9.12 -3.71 5.44
CA VAL A 131 8.19 -3.26 6.48
C VAL A 131 8.50 -4.00 7.79
N GLY A 132 8.61 -3.24 8.86
CA GLY A 132 8.98 -3.74 10.17
C GLY A 132 8.67 -2.77 11.30
N SER A 133 9.24 -3.03 12.47
CA SER A 133 9.19 -2.14 13.61
C SER A 133 10.47 -2.20 14.42
N GLY A 134 10.88 -1.04 14.96
CA GLY A 134 12.07 -0.93 15.80
C GLY A 134 11.89 -1.54 17.19
N PHE A 135 10.66 -1.53 17.73
CA PHE A 135 10.33 -2.03 19.07
C PHE A 135 8.86 -2.44 19.16
N VAL A 136 8.56 -3.73 19.23
CA VAL A 136 7.19 -4.19 19.50
C VAL A 136 6.88 -3.96 20.99
N THR A 137 6.22 -2.86 21.32
CA THR A 137 5.72 -2.63 22.68
C THR A 137 4.36 -3.30 22.83
N LEU A 138 4.30 -4.41 23.58
CA LEU A 138 3.04 -5.05 23.98
C LEU A 138 2.35 -4.22 25.10
N PRO A 139 1.00 -4.18 25.27
CA PRO A 139 -0.07 -4.78 24.45
C PRO A 139 -1.23 -3.83 24.07
N ARG A 140 -1.13 -2.51 24.28
CA ARG A 140 -2.32 -1.61 24.16
C ARG A 140 -2.33 -0.68 22.96
N ASP A 141 -1.16 -0.23 22.50
CA ASP A 141 -1.08 0.75 21.43
C ASP A 141 -0.40 0.16 20.20
N PRO A 142 -0.87 0.51 19.00
CA PRO A 142 -0.24 0.07 17.76
C PRO A 142 1.17 0.63 17.74
N THR A 143 2.15 -0.23 17.57
CA THR A 143 3.52 0.23 17.40
C THR A 143 3.66 0.79 15.99
N PRO A 144 4.12 2.04 15.77
CA PRO A 144 4.32 2.56 14.43
C PRO A 144 5.19 1.63 13.57
N THR A 145 4.75 1.33 12.35
CA THR A 145 5.59 0.63 11.39
C THR A 145 6.55 1.60 10.73
N SER A 146 7.78 1.15 10.58
CA SER A 146 8.80 1.82 9.78
C SER A 146 9.33 0.82 8.74
N TRP A 147 10.39 1.20 8.05
CA TRP A 147 11.04 0.40 7.04
C TRP A 147 12.53 0.29 7.37
N PHE A 148 13.04 -0.94 7.34
CA PHE A 148 14.41 -1.27 7.73
C PHE A 148 15.06 -2.09 6.62
N ASP A 149 16.37 -2.08 6.56
CA ASP A 149 17.11 -2.93 5.64
C ASP A 149 16.80 -4.42 5.94
N CYS A 150 16.23 -5.11 4.94
CA CYS A 150 15.85 -6.53 4.97
C CYS A 150 17.01 -7.45 5.33
N ASP A 151 18.21 -7.09 4.90
CA ASP A 151 19.38 -7.96 4.91
C ASP A 151 20.24 -7.70 6.16
N THR A 152 20.33 -6.44 6.60
CA THR A 152 21.18 -6.05 7.74
C THR A 152 20.43 -5.93 9.07
N GLU A 153 19.10 -5.75 9.06
CA GLU A 153 18.28 -5.61 10.28
C GLU A 153 17.16 -6.67 10.38
N PRO A 154 17.45 -7.99 10.22
CA PRO A 154 16.43 -9.04 10.14
C PRO A 154 15.55 -9.14 11.39
N ALA A 155 16.05 -8.73 12.56
CA ALA A 155 15.31 -8.73 13.81
C ALA A 155 14.21 -7.64 13.88
N ARG A 156 14.32 -6.60 13.05
CA ARG A 156 13.37 -5.47 12.98
C ARG A 156 12.43 -5.59 11.78
N THR A 157 12.83 -6.35 10.78
CA THR A 157 11.98 -6.67 9.63
C THR A 157 11.05 -7.82 9.97
N HIS A 158 9.79 -7.68 9.60
CA HIS A 158 8.81 -8.72 9.87
C HIS A 158 8.55 -9.56 8.63
N VAL A 159 8.10 -10.78 8.87
CA VAL A 159 7.60 -11.67 7.83
C VAL A 159 6.08 -11.69 7.93
N TRP A 160 5.44 -11.76 6.76
CA TRP A 160 4.05 -11.41 6.58
C TRP A 160 3.28 -12.53 5.90
N ARG A 161 1.99 -12.61 6.22
CA ARG A 161 0.99 -13.48 5.61
C ARG A 161 -0.29 -12.70 5.34
N TRP A 162 -1.12 -13.28 4.48
CA TRP A 162 -2.37 -12.69 4.04
C TRP A 162 -3.53 -13.64 4.27
N GLN A 163 -4.60 -13.12 4.88
CA GLN A 163 -5.86 -13.81 5.04
C GLN A 163 -6.92 -13.14 4.15
N PRO A 164 -7.10 -13.59 2.89
CA PRO A 164 -7.97 -12.91 1.92
C PRO A 164 -9.45 -12.90 2.32
N GLY A 165 -9.93 -13.93 3.03
CA GLY A 165 -11.32 -14.03 3.48
C GLY A 165 -11.71 -12.92 4.47
N GLU A 166 -10.77 -12.50 5.32
CA GLU A 166 -10.98 -11.43 6.31
C GLU A 166 -10.36 -10.10 5.87
N HIS A 167 -9.60 -10.12 4.77
CA HIS A 167 -8.82 -8.99 4.29
C HIS A 167 -7.79 -8.47 5.30
N GLU A 168 -7.11 -9.38 6.00
CA GLU A 168 -6.15 -9.07 7.06
C GLU A 168 -4.71 -9.42 6.65
N ILE A 169 -3.76 -8.50 6.87
CA ILE A 169 -2.33 -8.74 6.68
C ILE A 169 -1.72 -9.03 8.04
N HIS A 170 -1.18 -10.24 8.20
CA HIS A 170 -0.58 -10.69 9.44
C HIS A 170 0.93 -10.56 9.39
N TRP A 171 1.53 -10.17 10.52
CA TRP A 171 2.96 -10.36 10.73
C TRP A 171 3.19 -11.45 11.76
N LEU A 172 4.26 -12.21 11.57
CA LEU A 172 4.66 -13.28 12.49
C LEU A 172 5.85 -12.82 13.31
N TYR A 173 5.83 -13.14 14.61
CA TYR A 173 6.92 -12.82 15.52
C TYR A 173 7.21 -13.93 16.53
N PRO A 174 8.48 -14.11 16.88
CA PRO A 174 8.87 -15.06 17.91
C PRO A 174 8.43 -14.54 19.29
N THR A 175 8.03 -15.48 20.14
CA THR A 175 7.69 -15.32 21.55
C THR A 175 8.39 -16.40 22.36
N ASN A 176 8.40 -16.27 23.69
CA ASN A 176 8.97 -17.29 24.57
C ASN A 176 8.30 -18.67 24.42
N THR A 177 7.07 -18.72 23.90
CA THR A 177 6.27 -19.95 23.78
C THR A 177 6.13 -20.45 22.33
N GLY A 178 6.83 -19.84 21.36
CA GLY A 178 6.72 -20.17 19.95
C GLY A 178 6.49 -18.94 19.07
N THR A 179 5.75 -19.08 17.97
CA THR A 179 5.44 -17.96 17.06
C THR A 179 4.05 -17.42 17.35
N SER A 180 3.90 -16.11 17.41
CA SER A 180 2.61 -15.41 17.49
C SER A 180 2.34 -14.59 16.23
N THR A 181 1.08 -14.24 16.04
CA THR A 181 0.61 -13.39 14.95
C THR A 181 0.19 -12.02 15.47
N GLY A 182 0.40 -10.99 14.67
CA GLY A 182 -0.26 -9.70 14.83
C GLY A 182 -0.71 -9.16 13.48
N TYR A 183 -1.23 -7.94 13.46
CA TYR A 183 -1.83 -7.29 12.29
C TYR A 183 -1.04 -6.08 11.83
N LEU A 184 -0.95 -5.88 10.51
CA LEU A 184 -0.71 -4.54 9.96
C LEU A 184 -1.97 -3.71 10.23
N ALA A 185 -1.89 -2.89 11.26
CA ALA A 185 -3.00 -2.12 11.79
C ALA A 185 -3.09 -0.74 11.11
N ALA A 186 -4.30 -0.40 10.70
CA ALA A 186 -4.70 0.97 10.41
C ALA A 186 -5.89 1.29 11.31
N HIS A 187 -5.63 1.81 12.51
CA HIS A 187 -6.69 2.13 13.48
C HIS A 187 -7.80 2.97 12.84
N LEU A 188 -9.04 2.66 13.19
CA LEU A 188 -10.19 3.52 12.93
C LEU A 188 -10.01 4.84 13.70
N GLY A 189 -9.37 5.83 13.07
CA GLY A 189 -9.09 7.15 13.66
C GLY A 189 -7.61 7.54 13.73
N SER A 190 -6.66 6.62 13.46
CA SER A 190 -5.29 7.02 13.09
C SER A 190 -5.28 7.25 11.59
N ASP A 191 -5.28 8.52 11.21
CA ASP A 191 -5.46 8.99 9.85
C ASP A 191 -4.15 9.02 9.04
N HIS A 192 -2.99 8.82 9.67
CA HIS A 192 -1.73 9.13 8.99
C HIS A 192 -0.64 8.05 9.03
N ILE A 193 -0.60 7.17 10.02
CA ILE A 193 0.53 6.23 10.21
C ILE A 193 0.04 4.79 10.33
N ALA A 194 0.69 3.88 9.62
CA ALA A 194 0.49 2.44 9.75
C ALA A 194 1.15 1.91 11.04
N GLY A 195 0.51 0.94 11.69
CA GLY A 195 1.02 0.37 12.93
C GLY A 195 0.99 -1.15 12.95
N LEU A 196 1.55 -1.74 14.01
CA LEU A 196 1.48 -3.15 14.34
C LEU A 196 0.64 -3.32 15.59
N ALA A 197 -0.36 -4.18 15.53
CA ALA A 197 -1.12 -4.59 16.71
C ALA A 197 -0.97 -6.10 16.96
N PRO A 198 -0.87 -6.57 18.21
CA PRO A 198 -0.88 -8.00 18.51
C PRO A 198 -2.25 -8.61 18.16
N SER A 199 -2.28 -9.91 17.81
CA SER A 199 -3.54 -10.61 17.61
C SER A 199 -4.21 -10.91 18.95
N VAL A 200 -5.16 -10.05 19.33
CA VAL A 200 -5.99 -10.23 20.51
C VAL A 200 -7.43 -10.44 20.02
N ALA A 201 -8.10 -11.46 20.57
CA ALA A 201 -9.46 -11.80 20.17
C ALA A 201 -10.39 -10.57 20.24
N GLY A 202 -11.03 -10.25 19.11
CA GLY A 202 -11.97 -9.13 18.99
C GLY A 202 -11.35 -7.76 18.67
N GLU A 203 -10.02 -7.61 18.72
CA GLU A 203 -9.35 -6.36 18.34
C GLU A 203 -9.28 -6.17 16.82
N SER A 204 -9.31 -7.25 16.03
CA SER A 204 -9.18 -7.16 14.57
C SER A 204 -10.27 -6.29 13.91
N ARG A 205 -11.48 -6.29 14.50
CA ARG A 205 -12.62 -5.43 14.10
C ARG A 205 -12.37 -3.94 14.27
N LYS A 206 -11.33 -3.53 14.99
CA LYS A 206 -10.96 -2.11 15.20
C LYS A 206 -9.99 -1.59 14.13
N PHE A 207 -9.52 -2.45 13.23
CA PHE A 207 -8.60 -2.08 12.16
C PHE A 207 -9.34 -2.03 10.82
N ARG A 208 -8.82 -1.21 9.91
CA ARG A 208 -9.29 -1.18 8.53
C ARG A 208 -8.75 -2.41 7.79
N ASN A 209 -9.60 -3.02 6.98
CA ASN A 209 -9.25 -4.13 6.10
C ASN A 209 -8.26 -3.70 5.00
N TRP A 210 -7.60 -4.64 4.37
CA TRP A 210 -6.65 -4.39 3.29
C TRP A 210 -7.16 -4.91 1.94
N THR A 211 -6.74 -4.25 0.88
CA THR A 211 -6.88 -4.75 -0.49
C THR A 211 -5.51 -4.74 -1.13
N ILE A 212 -5.10 -5.90 -1.66
CA ILE A 212 -3.89 -6.01 -2.46
C ILE A 212 -4.28 -5.73 -3.91
N VAL A 213 -3.82 -4.58 -4.43
CA VAL A 213 -4.13 -4.12 -5.78
C VAL A 213 -2.91 -4.32 -6.66
N PRO A 214 -2.91 -5.28 -7.61
CA PRO A 214 -1.80 -5.46 -8.56
C PRO A 214 -1.50 -4.16 -9.32
N VAL A 215 -0.23 -3.90 -9.60
CA VAL A 215 0.21 -2.79 -10.44
C VAL A 215 1.32 -3.24 -11.39
N GLU A 216 1.38 -2.60 -12.55
CA GLU A 216 2.43 -2.80 -13.56
C GLU A 216 3.75 -2.08 -13.16
#